data_AF-A0A359M2T6-F1
#
_entry.id   AF-A0A359M2T6-F1
#
_cell.length_a   1.000
_cell.length_b   1.000
_cell.length_c   1.000
_cell.angle_alpha   90.00
_cell.angle_beta   90.00
_cell.angle_gamma   90.00
#
_symmetry.space_group_name_H-M   'P 1'
#
loop_
_entity.id
_entity.type
_entity.pdbx_description
1 polymer ?
#
loop_
_entity_poly.entity_id
_entity_poly.type
_entity_poly.pdbx_seq_one_letter_code
_entity_poly.pdbx_strand_id
1 'polypeptide(L)'
;RLTFTTTNATSVSISGIGVVPVNQPVTVTPAATTAYTITATGAEGTTPATCVVNVTVVRPAQPPVAAISQGAALTVASDTFGLDGTPSFDPLGGNLNYVWDVVQGSADIIDQGRVATGIRLLGGPGTYRIRLRVQNAAGQEGQAIIVITRQ
;
A
#
# COMPACT_ATOMS: atom_id res chain seq x y z
N ARG A 1 4.72 22.71 5.89
CA ARG A 1 5.00 23.99 6.59
C ARG A 1 3.72 24.80 6.62
N LEU A 2 3.34 25.33 7.78
CA LEU A 2 2.20 26.24 7.96
C LEU A 2 2.71 27.68 7.94
N THR A 3 2.03 28.53 7.18
CA THR A 3 2.27 29.98 7.12
C THR A 3 0.95 30.69 7.30
N PHE A 4 0.92 31.69 8.18
CA PHE A 4 -0.27 32.45 8.51
C PHE A 4 0.11 33.89 8.84
N THR A 5 -0.84 34.78 8.64
CA THR A 5 -0.74 36.20 8.96
C THR A 5 -1.97 36.61 9.76
N THR A 6 -1.75 37.28 10.87
CA THR A 6 -2.80 37.77 11.77
C THR A 6 -2.57 39.26 12.04
N THR A 7 -3.66 39.97 12.28
CA THR A 7 -3.65 41.39 12.64
C THR A 7 -4.20 41.52 14.06
N ASN A 8 -3.53 42.31 14.91
CA ASN A 8 -3.91 42.56 16.31
C ASN A 8 -3.99 41.32 17.22
N ALA A 9 -3.47 40.17 16.77
CA ALA A 9 -3.37 38.99 17.61
C ALA A 9 -2.21 39.14 18.62
N THR A 10 -2.49 38.91 19.89
CA THR A 10 -1.50 38.83 20.97
C THR A 10 -0.97 37.41 21.15
N SER A 11 -1.75 36.41 20.74
CA SER A 11 -1.36 35.00 20.74
C SER A 11 -1.96 34.26 19.54
N VAL A 12 -1.25 33.22 19.09
CA VAL A 12 -1.74 32.28 18.09
C VAL A 12 -1.56 30.87 18.64
N SER A 13 -2.56 30.01 18.47
CA SER A 13 -2.47 28.58 18.76
C SER A 13 -2.87 27.75 17.55
N ILE A 14 -2.33 26.54 17.47
CA ILE A 14 -2.63 25.58 16.41
C ILE A 14 -3.12 24.28 17.05
N SER A 15 -4.25 23.75 16.58
CA SER A 15 -4.81 22.48 17.07
C SER A 15 -3.77 21.36 17.03
N GLY A 16 -3.53 20.69 18.16
CA GLY A 16 -2.55 19.60 18.28
C GLY A 16 -1.09 20.04 18.42
N ILE A 17 -0.77 21.34 18.35
CA ILE A 17 0.57 21.90 18.58
C ILE A 17 0.59 22.79 19.83
N GLY A 18 -0.48 23.55 20.06
CA GLY A 18 -0.56 24.54 21.14
C GLY A 18 -0.17 25.94 20.67
N VAL A 19 0.26 26.79 21.61
CA VAL A 19 0.62 28.19 21.34
C VAL A 19 1.91 28.26 20.53
N VAL A 20 1.93 29.10 19.51
CA VAL A 20 3.05 29.32 18.60
C VAL A 20 3.35 30.82 18.47
N PRO A 21 4.57 31.22 18.07
CA PRO A 21 4.89 32.63 17.88
C PRO A 21 4.00 33.26 16.80
N VAL A 22 3.52 34.47 17.08
CA VAL A 22 2.64 35.23 16.18
C VAL A 22 3.35 35.53 14.86
N ASN A 23 2.67 35.30 13.74
CA ASN A 23 3.16 35.56 12.39
C ASN A 23 4.51 34.90 12.04
N GLN A 24 4.84 33.79 12.72
CA GLN A 24 6.01 32.97 12.39
C GLN A 24 5.59 31.65 11.75
N PRO A 25 6.34 31.17 10.74
CA PRO A 25 6.08 29.88 10.13
C PRO A 25 6.28 28.73 11.13
N VAL A 26 5.44 27.70 11.03
CA VAL A 26 5.53 26.50 11.86
C VAL A 26 5.74 25.28 10.97
N THR A 27 6.77 24.48 11.24
CA THR A 27 7.00 23.22 10.52
C THR A 27 6.19 22.10 11.17
N VAL A 28 5.48 21.34 10.35
CA VAL A 28 4.70 20.17 10.75
C VAL A 28 5.04 19.00 9.85
N THR A 29 5.08 17.79 10.42
CA THR A 29 5.35 16.52 9.74
C THR A 29 4.30 15.49 10.15
N PRO A 30 3.01 15.70 9.83
CA PRO A 30 1.98 14.72 10.17
C PRO A 30 2.20 13.41 9.39
N ALA A 31 1.83 12.28 10.00
CA ALA A 31 1.93 10.95 9.36
C ALA A 31 0.81 10.68 8.34
N ALA A 32 -0.30 11.43 8.43
CA ALA A 32 -1.44 11.36 7.53
C ALA A 32 -1.94 12.77 7.21
N THR A 33 -2.76 12.92 6.17
CA THR A 33 -3.40 14.20 5.85
C THR A 33 -4.14 14.73 7.08
N THR A 34 -3.74 15.92 7.54
CA THR A 34 -4.20 16.48 8.82
C THR A 34 -4.68 17.90 8.60
N ALA A 35 -5.87 18.19 9.12
CA ALA A 35 -6.41 19.54 9.22
C ALA A 35 -5.88 20.20 10.49
N TYR A 36 -5.28 21.38 10.34
CA TYR A 36 -4.84 22.22 11.45
C TYR A 36 -5.73 23.44 11.53
N THR A 37 -6.34 23.67 12.70
CA THR A 37 -7.05 24.91 13.00
C THR A 37 -6.09 25.87 13.68
N ILE A 38 -5.89 27.03 13.08
CA ILE A 38 -5.10 28.15 13.61
C ILE A 38 -6.08 29.11 14.26
N THR A 39 -5.88 29.41 15.54
CA THR A 39 -6.69 30.34 16.33
C THR A 39 -5.84 31.55 16.70
N ALA A 40 -6.26 32.74 16.28
CA ALA A 40 -5.63 34.00 16.62
C ALA A 40 -6.47 34.73 17.67
N THR A 41 -5.88 35.03 18.82
CA THR A 41 -6.56 35.73 19.93
C THR A 41 -5.92 37.10 20.11
N GLY A 42 -6.73 38.14 20.18
CA GLY A 42 -6.30 39.51 20.45
C GLY A 42 -6.27 39.87 21.93
N ALA A 43 -6.31 41.16 22.24
CA ALA A 43 -6.43 41.64 23.62
C ALA A 43 -7.77 41.25 24.27
N GLU A 44 -7.88 41.40 25.59
CA GLU A 44 -9.12 41.11 26.32
C GLU A 44 -10.34 41.82 25.71
N GLY A 45 -11.45 41.10 25.60
CA GLY A 45 -12.68 41.57 24.96
C GLY A 45 -12.74 41.39 23.43
N THR A 46 -11.68 40.87 22.79
CA THR A 46 -11.71 40.53 21.35
C THR A 46 -12.21 39.12 21.10
N THR A 47 -12.93 38.93 19.99
CA THR A 47 -13.35 37.60 19.51
C THR A 47 -12.20 36.93 18.77
N PRO A 48 -11.80 35.69 19.13
CA PRO A 48 -10.77 34.97 18.40
C PRO A 48 -11.17 34.70 16.94
N ALA A 49 -10.21 34.79 16.02
CA ALA A 49 -10.38 34.42 14.62
C ALA A 49 -9.80 33.03 14.37
N THR A 50 -10.43 32.23 13.52
CA THR A 50 -9.98 30.87 13.18
C THR A 50 -9.79 30.69 11.67
N CYS A 51 -8.79 29.88 11.30
CA CYS A 51 -8.54 29.45 9.92
C CYS A 51 -8.16 27.98 9.92
N VAL A 52 -8.66 27.21 8.95
CA VAL A 52 -8.34 25.78 8.80
C VAL A 52 -7.40 25.61 7.62
N VAL A 53 -6.26 24.96 7.86
CA VAL A 53 -5.27 24.62 6.83
C VAL A 53 -5.15 23.12 6.73
N ASN A 54 -5.39 22.57 5.54
CA ASN A 54 -5.23 21.15 5.26
C ASN A 54 -3.80 20.87 4.79
N VAL A 55 -3.05 20.10 5.59
CA VAL A 55 -1.72 19.60 5.19
C VAL A 55 -1.90 18.20 4.63
N THR A 56 -1.75 18.07 3.31
CA THR A 56 -1.88 16.79 2.61
C THR A 56 -0.57 16.03 2.64
N VAL A 57 -0.61 14.78 3.10
CA VAL A 57 0.53 13.87 3.03
C VAL A 57 0.32 12.97 1.82
N VAL A 58 1.18 13.12 0.82
CA VAL A 58 1.18 12.26 -0.37
C VAL A 58 2.24 11.19 -0.18
N ARG A 59 1.80 9.92 -0.07
CA ARG A 59 2.72 8.79 -0.16
C ARG A 59 3.01 8.51 -1.63
N PRO A 60 4.26 8.27 -2.04
CA PRO A 60 4.55 7.80 -3.40
C PRO A 60 3.73 6.55 -3.71
N ALA A 61 3.23 6.44 -4.94
CA ALA A 61 2.60 5.22 -5.39
C ALA A 61 3.62 4.07 -5.35
N GLN A 62 3.21 2.91 -4.83
CA GLN A 62 4.08 1.74 -4.71
C GLN A 62 3.34 0.52 -5.25
N PRO A 63 3.93 -0.21 -6.23
CA PRO A 63 3.31 -1.43 -6.73
C PRO A 63 3.28 -2.49 -5.63
N PRO A 64 2.32 -3.42 -5.68
CA PRO A 64 2.28 -4.54 -4.75
C PRO A 64 3.44 -5.50 -5.02
N VAL A 65 3.80 -6.27 -3.99
CA VAL A 65 4.82 -7.32 -4.07
C VAL A 65 4.12 -8.67 -4.17
N ALA A 66 4.35 -9.39 -5.27
CA ALA A 66 3.92 -10.77 -5.41
C ALA A 66 4.98 -11.71 -4.81
N ALA A 67 4.54 -12.71 -4.06
CA ALA A 67 5.40 -13.75 -3.52
C ALA A 67 4.63 -15.07 -3.42
N ILE A 68 5.34 -16.17 -3.65
CA ILE A 68 4.81 -17.54 -3.59
C ILE A 68 5.50 -18.25 -2.43
N SER A 69 4.76 -18.88 -1.52
CA SER A 69 5.27 -19.50 -0.29
C SER A 69 6.36 -20.55 -0.56
N GLN A 70 6.26 -21.26 -1.67
CA GLN A 70 7.24 -22.26 -2.12
C GLN A 70 8.53 -21.63 -2.69
N GLY A 71 8.58 -20.31 -2.85
CA GLY A 71 9.72 -19.59 -3.42
C GLY A 71 9.76 -19.64 -4.95
N ALA A 72 10.97 -19.57 -5.51
CA ALA A 72 11.18 -19.46 -6.95
C ALA A 72 11.23 -20.81 -7.70
N ALA A 73 11.39 -21.92 -6.98
CA ALA A 73 11.48 -23.25 -7.58
C ALA A 73 10.87 -24.33 -6.69
N LEU A 74 10.25 -25.34 -7.30
CA LEU A 74 9.65 -26.48 -6.63
C LEU A 74 9.86 -27.76 -7.45
N THR A 75 10.30 -28.85 -6.82
CA THR A 75 10.35 -30.17 -7.45
C THR A 75 9.17 -31.01 -6.94
N VAL A 76 8.44 -31.64 -7.86
CA VAL A 76 7.24 -32.43 -7.53
C VAL A 76 7.32 -33.83 -8.13
N ALA A 77 6.79 -34.81 -7.39
CA ALA A 77 6.60 -36.18 -7.86
C ALA A 77 5.11 -36.49 -8.19
N SER A 78 4.20 -35.61 -7.78
CA SER A 78 2.76 -35.70 -8.08
C SER A 78 2.36 -34.68 -9.15
N ASP A 79 1.32 -35.03 -9.89
CA ASP A 79 0.78 -34.18 -10.95
C ASP A 79 -0.07 -33.06 -10.38
N THR A 80 -0.52 -33.19 -9.12
CA THR A 80 -1.36 -32.20 -8.45
C THR A 80 -0.73 -31.76 -7.13
N PHE A 81 -0.70 -30.44 -6.91
CA PHE A 81 -0.17 -29.79 -5.71
C PHE A 81 -0.78 -28.38 -5.56
N GLY A 82 -0.59 -27.76 -4.40
CA GLY A 82 -1.02 -26.38 -4.15
C GLY A 82 0.12 -25.38 -4.28
N LEU A 83 -0.20 -24.19 -4.78
CA LEU A 83 0.63 -23.00 -4.67
C LEU A 83 -0.07 -21.98 -3.78
N ASP A 84 0.72 -21.25 -2.99
CA ASP A 84 0.20 -20.29 -2.02
C ASP A 84 0.82 -18.92 -2.22
N GLY A 85 -0.01 -17.91 -2.45
CA GLY A 85 0.37 -16.51 -2.66
C GLY A 85 0.22 -15.63 -1.41
N THR A 86 -0.10 -16.19 -0.24
CA THR A 86 -0.27 -15.45 1.02
C THR A 86 0.88 -14.51 1.40
N PRO A 87 2.16 -14.73 1.03
CA PRO A 87 3.23 -13.79 1.34
C PRO A 87 3.19 -12.51 0.48
N SER A 88 2.29 -12.42 -0.50
CA SER A 88 2.10 -11.21 -1.31
C SER A 88 1.48 -10.10 -0.47
N PHE A 89 1.91 -8.86 -0.68
CA PHE A 89 1.40 -7.71 0.08
C PHE A 89 1.44 -6.41 -0.73
N ASP A 90 0.53 -5.51 -0.41
CA ASP A 90 0.59 -4.12 -0.86
C ASP A 90 1.36 -3.29 0.19
N PRO A 91 2.47 -2.61 -0.17
CA PRO A 91 3.25 -1.79 0.76
C PRO A 91 2.47 -0.66 1.45
N LEU A 92 1.34 -0.24 0.87
CA LEU A 92 0.44 0.78 1.43
C LEU A 92 -0.72 0.16 2.24
N GLY A 93 -0.73 -1.17 2.41
CA GLY A 93 -1.68 -1.93 3.23
C GLY A 93 -3.01 -2.23 2.52
N GLY A 94 -3.08 -2.06 1.20
CA GLY A 94 -4.27 -2.36 0.41
C GLY A 94 -4.54 -3.86 0.22
N ASN A 95 -5.80 -4.19 -0.08
CA ASN A 95 -6.18 -5.53 -0.51
C ASN A 95 -5.66 -5.80 -1.93
N LEU A 96 -5.36 -7.08 -2.22
CA LEU A 96 -4.85 -7.55 -3.50
C LEU A 96 -5.86 -8.45 -4.21
N ASN A 97 -5.93 -8.31 -5.53
CA ASN A 97 -6.51 -9.31 -6.43
C ASN A 97 -5.41 -10.27 -6.89
N TYR A 98 -5.73 -11.55 -7.04
CA TYR A 98 -4.77 -12.61 -7.38
C TYR A 98 -5.16 -13.25 -8.71
N VAL A 99 -4.19 -13.43 -9.60
CA VAL A 99 -4.37 -14.14 -10.87
C VAL A 99 -3.19 -15.07 -11.07
N TRP A 100 -3.47 -16.36 -11.24
CA TRP A 100 -2.46 -17.34 -11.60
C TRP A 100 -2.52 -17.61 -13.11
N ASP A 101 -1.38 -17.83 -13.75
CA ASP A 101 -1.34 -18.22 -15.15
C ASP A 101 -0.16 -19.13 -15.48
N VAL A 102 -0.36 -19.99 -16.48
CA VAL A 102 0.68 -20.88 -17.00
C VAL A 102 1.50 -20.12 -18.04
N VAL A 103 2.78 -19.91 -17.75
CA VAL A 103 3.73 -19.24 -18.65
C VAL A 103 4.46 -20.25 -19.52
N GLN A 104 4.70 -21.46 -19.01
CA GLN A 104 5.37 -22.54 -19.73
C GLN A 104 4.84 -23.90 -19.31
N GLY A 105 4.66 -24.79 -20.28
CA GLY A 105 4.11 -26.13 -20.09
C GLY A 105 2.58 -26.12 -20.14
N SER A 106 1.98 -27.29 -19.91
CA SER A 106 0.53 -27.47 -19.89
C SER A 106 0.08 -27.84 -18.48
N ALA A 107 -0.77 -27.02 -17.87
CA ALA A 107 -1.31 -27.23 -16.53
C ALA A 107 -2.70 -26.61 -16.40
N ASP A 108 -3.55 -27.21 -15.59
CA ASP A 108 -4.81 -26.62 -15.14
C ASP A 108 -4.58 -25.83 -13.84
N ILE A 109 -5.26 -24.70 -13.74
CA ILE A 109 -5.36 -23.90 -12.51
C ILE A 109 -6.76 -24.12 -11.94
N ILE A 110 -6.82 -24.74 -10.76
CA ILE A 110 -8.08 -25.26 -10.19
C ILE A 110 -8.87 -24.14 -9.51
N ASP A 111 -8.25 -23.35 -8.63
CA ASP A 111 -8.92 -22.31 -7.83
C ASP A 111 -8.50 -20.92 -8.31
N GLN A 112 -8.70 -20.65 -9.60
CA GLN A 112 -8.29 -19.39 -10.21
C GLN A 112 -8.93 -18.18 -9.49
N GLY A 113 -8.16 -17.10 -9.36
CA GLY A 113 -8.62 -15.87 -8.70
C GLY A 113 -8.45 -15.87 -7.17
N ARG A 114 -7.93 -16.96 -6.58
CA ARG A 114 -7.73 -17.09 -5.13
C ARG A 114 -6.27 -16.85 -4.74
N VAL A 115 -6.07 -16.50 -3.46
CA VAL A 115 -4.73 -16.32 -2.87
C VAL A 115 -3.90 -17.59 -2.93
N ALA A 116 -4.53 -18.76 -2.79
CA ALA A 116 -3.93 -20.07 -2.99
C ALA A 116 -4.72 -20.83 -4.06
N THR A 117 -4.02 -21.65 -4.86
CA THR A 117 -4.63 -22.43 -5.94
C THR A 117 -4.08 -23.83 -6.01
N GLY A 118 -4.93 -24.79 -6.37
CA GLY A 118 -4.47 -26.07 -6.91
C GLY A 118 -3.88 -25.91 -8.32
N ILE A 119 -2.82 -26.66 -8.61
CA ILE A 119 -2.23 -26.83 -9.94
C ILE A 119 -2.28 -28.31 -10.30
N ARG A 120 -2.72 -28.63 -11.52
CA ARG A 120 -2.62 -29.97 -12.11
C ARG A 120 -1.77 -29.93 -13.37
N LEU A 121 -0.60 -30.55 -13.35
CA LEU A 121 0.26 -30.68 -14.52
C LEU A 121 -0.31 -31.71 -15.49
N LEU A 122 -0.30 -31.37 -16.79
CA LEU A 122 -0.89 -32.19 -17.85
C LEU A 122 0.14 -32.86 -18.77
N GLY A 123 1.40 -32.41 -18.74
CA GLY A 123 2.49 -33.02 -19.50
C GLY A 123 3.35 -33.98 -18.65
N GLY A 124 4.27 -34.71 -19.28
CA GLY A 124 5.22 -35.59 -18.60
C GLY A 124 6.32 -34.86 -17.81
N PRO A 125 7.39 -35.60 -17.43
CA PRO A 125 8.57 -35.03 -16.78
C PRO A 125 9.12 -33.82 -17.55
N GLY A 126 9.55 -32.80 -16.82
CA GLY A 126 10.02 -31.55 -17.41
C GLY A 126 9.75 -30.33 -16.54
N THR A 127 9.89 -29.15 -17.15
CA THR A 127 9.78 -27.86 -16.46
C THR A 127 8.51 -27.12 -16.85
N TYR A 128 7.82 -26.63 -15.84
CA TYR A 128 6.63 -25.78 -15.94
C TYR A 128 6.93 -24.43 -15.29
N ARG A 129 6.32 -23.36 -15.79
CA ARG A 129 6.40 -22.05 -15.17
C ARG A 129 5.00 -21.54 -14.90
N ILE A 130 4.70 -21.30 -13.63
CA ILE A 130 3.45 -20.69 -13.19
C ILE A 130 3.78 -19.30 -12.67
N ARG A 131 2.99 -18.31 -13.11
CA ARG A 131 3.08 -16.93 -12.64
C ARG A 131 1.93 -16.63 -11.70
N LEU A 132 2.24 -15.97 -10.59
CA LEU A 132 1.29 -15.20 -9.80
C LEU A 132 1.39 -13.73 -10.21
N ARG A 133 0.26 -13.12 -10.56
CA ARG A 133 0.09 -11.66 -10.63
C ARG A 133 -0.79 -11.21 -9.49
N VAL A 134 -0.37 -10.14 -8.83
CA VAL A 134 -1.19 -9.43 -7.85
C VAL A 134 -1.41 -8.00 -8.29
N GLN A 135 -2.62 -7.50 -8.08
CA GLN A 135 -2.99 -6.13 -8.43
C GLN A 135 -3.64 -5.43 -7.24
N ASN A 136 -3.22 -4.20 -6.95
CA ASN A 136 -3.84 -3.37 -5.91
C ASN A 136 -5.02 -2.56 -6.46
N ALA A 137 -5.77 -1.90 -5.58
CA ALA A 137 -6.95 -1.10 -5.96
C ALA A 137 -6.63 0.09 -6.89
N ALA A 138 -5.37 0.53 -6.95
CA ALA A 138 -4.90 1.58 -7.86
C ALA A 138 -4.53 1.04 -9.26
N GLY A 139 -4.69 -0.26 -9.51
CA GLY A 139 -4.36 -0.91 -10.78
C GLY A 139 -2.87 -1.20 -10.97
N GLN A 140 -2.05 -1.04 -9.93
CA GLN A 140 -0.63 -1.36 -9.98
C GLN A 140 -0.42 -2.86 -9.79
N GLU A 141 0.55 -3.42 -10.50
CA GLU A 141 0.79 -4.86 -10.53
C GLU A 141 2.17 -5.26 -9.97
N GLY A 142 2.18 -6.44 -9.34
CA GLY A 142 3.39 -7.18 -8.98
C GLY A 142 3.29 -8.60 -9.53
N GLN A 143 4.43 -9.23 -9.79
CA GLN A 143 4.46 -10.60 -10.32
C GLN A 143 5.58 -11.45 -9.70
N ALA A 144 5.29 -12.73 -9.54
CA ALA A 144 6.24 -13.76 -9.13
C ALA A 144 6.09 -14.97 -10.04
N ILE A 145 7.20 -15.63 -10.35
CA ILE A 145 7.22 -16.85 -11.16
C ILE A 145 7.84 -17.96 -10.33
N ILE A 146 7.18 -19.11 -10.31
CA ILE A 146 7.74 -20.34 -9.78
C ILE A 146 8.05 -21.31 -10.92
N VAL A 147 9.26 -21.86 -10.88
CA VAL A 147 9.72 -22.91 -11.79
C VAL A 147 9.46 -24.26 -11.14
N ILE A 148 8.59 -25.05 -11.75
CA ILE A 148 8.24 -26.38 -11.26
C ILE A 148 8.95 -27.43 -12.10
N THR A 149 9.69 -28.32 -11.45
CA THR A 149 10.32 -29.48 -12.09
C THR A 149 9.55 -30.74 -11.70
N ARG A 150 8.89 -31.35 -12.68
CA ARG A 150 8.26 -32.66 -12.54
C ARG A 150 9.30 -33.74 -12.86
N GLN A 151 9.53 -34.66 -11.91
CA GLN A 151 10.35 -35.85 -12.11
C GLN A 151 9.58 -36.94 -12.85
#